data_AF-A0A1C5MVZ9-F1
#
_entry.id   AF-A0A1C5MVZ9-F1
#
_cell.length_a   1.000
_cell.length_b   1.000
_cell.length_c   1.000
_cell.angle_alpha   90.00
_cell.angle_beta   90.00
_cell.angle_gamma   90.00
#
_symmetry.space_group_name_H-M   'P 1'
#
loop_
_entity.id
_entity.type
_entity.pdbx_description
1 polymer ?
#
loop_
_entity_poly.entity_id
_entity_poly.type
_entity_poly.pdbx_seq_one_letter_code
_entity_poly.pdbx_strand_id
1 'polypeptide(L)'
;MNTNWIITKSYSDNADVEFYKFFGSSDEMKEKLLLMVQNSDLVKYSDEDDERYPESVDQIEFDVDTKTYFIVITDEYGETDEAYSAKALNDIKDLPEEFE
;
A
#
# COMPACT_ATOMS: atom_id res chain seq x y z
N MET A 1 -16.60 4.20 11.31
CA MET A 1 -17.11 2.80 11.29
C MET A 1 -15.93 1.91 10.97
N ASN A 2 -15.80 0.78 11.67
CA ASN A 2 -14.67 -0.11 11.48
C ASN A 2 -14.94 -1.09 10.34
N THR A 3 -13.90 -1.41 9.59
CA THR A 3 -13.94 -2.21 8.38
C THR A 3 -12.82 -3.24 8.41
N ASN A 4 -13.05 -4.41 7.82
CA ASN A 4 -11.97 -5.36 7.55
C ASN A 4 -11.24 -4.91 6.30
N TRP A 5 -9.95 -4.67 6.40
CA TRP A 5 -9.08 -4.27 5.31
C TRP A 5 -8.13 -5.41 4.94
N ILE A 6 -7.87 -5.54 3.65
CA ILE A 6 -6.72 -6.26 3.13
C ILE A 6 -5.70 -5.22 2.71
N ILE A 7 -4.47 -5.37 3.18
CA ILE A 7 -3.33 -4.54 2.81
C ILE A 7 -2.36 -5.42 2.03
N THR A 8 -1.78 -4.88 0.95
CA THR A 8 -0.74 -5.54 0.18
C THR A 8 0.55 -4.74 0.22
N LYS A 9 1.68 -5.44 0.22
CA LYS A 9 3.00 -4.88 -0.11
C LYS A 9 3.52 -5.63 -1.35
N SER A 10 4.02 -4.90 -2.33
CA SER A 10 4.67 -5.45 -3.52
C SER A 10 5.95 -4.69 -3.84
N TYR A 11 6.94 -5.41 -4.37
CA TYR A 11 8.19 -4.85 -4.86
C TYR A 11 8.16 -4.81 -6.39
N SER A 12 8.76 -3.80 -7.02
CA SER A 12 8.79 -3.68 -8.48
C SER A 12 9.68 -4.75 -9.14
N ASP A 13 10.73 -5.19 -8.43
CA ASP A 13 11.73 -6.14 -8.94
C ASP A 13 11.24 -7.59 -9.02
N ASN A 14 10.12 -7.94 -8.38
CA ASN A 14 9.60 -9.29 -8.40
C ASN A 14 8.06 -9.32 -8.44
N ALA A 15 7.51 -10.52 -8.62
CA ALA A 15 6.06 -10.73 -8.64
C ALA A 15 5.48 -11.06 -7.25
N ASP A 16 6.29 -10.96 -6.19
CA ASP A 16 5.86 -11.35 -4.85
C ASP A 16 4.97 -10.26 -4.25
N VAL A 17 3.88 -10.71 -3.63
CA VAL A 17 2.93 -9.85 -2.94
C VAL A 17 2.69 -10.40 -1.55
N GLU A 18 2.98 -9.58 -0.55
CA GLU A 18 2.67 -9.88 0.85
C GLU A 18 1.26 -9.38 1.18
N PHE A 19 0.53 -10.15 1.99
CA PHE A 19 -0.84 -9.84 2.38
C PHE A 19 -0.98 -9.69 3.89
N TYR A 20 -1.69 -8.65 4.30
CA TYR A 20 -1.97 -8.32 5.67
C TYR A 20 -3.46 -8.06 5.86
N LYS A 21 -3.97 -8.38 7.05
CA LYS A 21 -5.35 -8.07 7.44
C LYS A 21 -5.36 -7.06 8.57
N PHE A 22 -6.22 -6.05 8.47
CA PHE A 22 -6.37 -5.01 9.49
C PHE A 22 -7.84 -4.73 9.76
N PHE A 23 -8.20 -4.51 11.03
CA PHE A 23 -9.56 -4.12 11.41
C PHE A 23 -9.53 -2.74 12.06
N GLY A 24 -10.16 -1.76 11.42
CA GLY A 24 -10.14 -0.38 11.86
C GLY A 24 -10.89 0.54 10.92
N SER A 25 -10.90 1.83 11.23
CA SER A 25 -11.40 2.89 10.37
C SER A 25 -10.48 3.14 9.17
N SER A 26 -10.93 3.97 8.24
CA SER A 26 -10.09 4.39 7.11
C SER A 26 -8.88 5.20 7.55
N ASP A 27 -9.02 6.03 8.59
CA ASP A 27 -7.92 6.89 9.06
C ASP A 27 -6.85 6.05 9.76
N GLU A 28 -7.26 5.10 10.62
CA GLU A 28 -6.32 4.14 11.23
C GLU A 28 -5.63 3.26 10.18
N MET A 29 -6.33 2.89 9.10
CA MET A 29 -5.74 2.14 8.00
C MET A 29 -4.68 2.99 7.25
N LYS A 30 -4.96 4.27 7.01
CA LYS A 30 -3.98 5.19 6.41
C LYS A 30 -2.73 5.35 7.28
N GLU A 31 -2.91 5.50 8.59
CA GLU A 31 -1.80 5.51 9.54
C GLU A 31 -1.00 4.19 9.50
N LYS A 32 -1.67 3.05 9.32
CA LYS A 32 -0.99 1.75 9.14
C LYS A 32 -0.19 1.66 7.85
N LEU A 33 -0.73 2.14 6.72
CA LEU A 33 0.02 2.20 5.46
C LEU A 33 1.27 3.06 5.62
N LEU A 34 1.14 4.27 6.19
CA LEU A 34 2.29 5.16 6.43
C LEU A 34 3.34 4.48 7.33
N LEU A 35 2.91 3.84 8.42
CA LEU A 35 3.82 3.13 9.32
C LEU A 35 4.55 1.98 8.59
N MET A 36 3.87 1.23 7.73
CA MET A 36 4.48 0.14 6.97
C MET A 36 5.53 0.63 5.98
N VAL A 37 5.25 1.73 5.29
CA VAL A 37 6.20 2.42 4.41
C VAL A 37 7.42 2.88 5.19
N GLN A 38 7.22 3.63 6.29
CA GLN A 38 8.30 4.17 7.12
C GLN A 38 9.16 3.10 7.82
N ASN A 39 8.68 1.85 7.86
CA ASN A 39 9.41 0.70 8.40
C ASN A 39 9.85 -0.27 7.30
N SER A 40 9.80 0.13 6.03
CA SER A 40 10.37 -0.67 4.96
C SER A 40 11.86 -0.91 5.18
N ASP A 41 12.37 -2.03 4.70
CA ASP A 41 13.79 -2.32 4.73
C ASP A 41 14.57 -1.34 3.83
N LEU A 42 13.95 -0.83 2.75
CA LEU A 42 14.52 0.26 1.95
C LEU A 42 14.79 1.51 2.82
N VAL A 43 13.79 1.96 3.59
CA VAL A 43 13.93 3.08 4.54
C VAL A 43 14.97 2.81 5.62
N LYS A 44 15.03 1.58 6.14
CA LYS A 44 15.88 1.22 7.29
C LYS A 44 17.36 1.05 6.91
N TYR A 45 17.63 0.67 5.66
CA TYR A 45 18.96 0.32 5.19
C TYR A 45 19.43 1.20 4.02
N SER A 46 18.69 2.26 3.65
CA SER A 46 19.18 3.21 2.65
C SER A 46 20.41 3.93 3.17
N ASP A 47 21.55 3.62 2.55
CA ASP A 47 22.81 4.29 2.79
C ASP A 47 22.90 5.66 2.08
N GLU A 48 21.95 6.01 1.19
CA GLU A 48 22.06 7.17 0.28
C GLU A 48 20.72 7.90 0.07
N ASP A 49 20.80 9.24 -0.06
CA ASP A 49 19.75 10.27 -0.14
C ASP A 49 18.79 10.17 -1.38
N ASP A 50 18.74 9.04 -2.08
CA ASP A 50 18.12 8.94 -3.42
C ASP A 50 16.65 8.51 -3.42
N GLU A 51 16.10 8.07 -2.29
CA GLU A 51 14.70 7.62 -2.19
C GLU A 51 13.78 8.69 -1.58
N ARG A 52 12.60 8.87 -2.17
CA ARG A 52 11.56 9.77 -1.67
C ARG A 52 10.55 9.01 -0.82
N TYR A 53 10.73 9.13 0.48
CA TYR A 53 9.85 8.50 1.44
C TYR A 53 8.62 9.34 1.77
N PRO A 54 7.44 8.73 1.79
CA PRO A 54 6.25 9.37 2.32
C PRO A 54 6.37 9.71 3.81
N GLU A 55 6.07 10.97 4.16
CA GLU A 55 6.16 11.52 5.51
C GLU A 55 4.79 11.67 6.18
N SER A 56 3.71 11.75 5.38
CA SER A 56 2.35 12.01 5.87
C SER A 56 1.30 11.13 5.19
N VAL A 57 0.19 10.90 5.91
CA VAL A 57 -1.02 10.26 5.39
C VAL A 57 -1.67 11.04 4.25
N ASP A 58 -1.34 12.32 4.08
CA ASP A 58 -1.84 13.15 2.98
C ASP A 58 -1.27 12.74 1.62
N GLN A 59 -0.15 11.99 1.61
CA GLN A 59 0.44 11.41 0.41
C GLN A 59 -0.20 10.06 0.03
N ILE A 60 -1.16 9.58 0.82
CA ILE A 60 -1.93 8.38 0.47
C ILE A 60 -3.00 8.77 -0.53
N GLU A 61 -2.89 8.19 -1.71
CA GLU A 61 -3.84 8.38 -2.78
C GLU A 61 -5.01 7.39 -2.66
N PHE A 62 -6.16 7.77 -3.21
CA PHE A 62 -7.33 6.90 -3.31
C PHE A 62 -7.77 6.78 -4.76
N ASP A 63 -7.65 5.58 -5.30
CA ASP A 63 -8.20 5.24 -6.61
C ASP A 63 -9.70 4.95 -6.45
N VAL A 64 -10.52 5.81 -7.06
CA VAL A 64 -11.99 5.73 -7.01
C VAL A 64 -12.53 4.54 -7.80
N ASP A 65 -11.87 4.16 -8.90
CA ASP A 65 -12.33 3.10 -9.80
C ASP A 65 -12.14 1.73 -9.15
N THR A 66 -11.00 1.54 -8.51
CA THR A 66 -10.69 0.30 -7.81
C THR A 66 -11.10 0.33 -6.34
N LYS A 67 -11.46 1.50 -5.78
CA LYS A 67 -11.70 1.73 -4.34
C LYS A 67 -10.52 1.30 -3.48
N THR A 68 -9.33 1.71 -3.88
CA THR A 68 -8.07 1.28 -3.26
C THR A 68 -7.33 2.49 -2.74
N TYR A 69 -6.89 2.45 -1.48
CA TYR A 69 -5.90 3.39 -0.98
C TYR A 69 -4.51 2.88 -1.32
N PHE A 70 -3.59 3.75 -1.71
CA PHE A 70 -2.23 3.34 -1.98
C PHE A 70 -1.21 4.43 -1.67
N ILE A 71 0.02 3.98 -1.44
CA ILE A 71 1.18 4.80 -1.20
C ILE A 71 2.40 4.06 -1.76
N VAL A 72 3.31 4.79 -2.37
CA VAL A 72 4.49 4.23 -3.06
C VAL A 72 5.77 4.84 -2.50
N ILE A 73 6.83 4.05 -2.50
CA ILE A 73 8.21 4.53 -2.36
C ILE A 73 8.77 4.64 -3.77
N THR A 74 9.36 5.79 -4.08
CA THR A 74 9.96 6.05 -5.38
C THR A 74 11.39 6.54 -5.24
N ASP A 75 12.23 6.22 -6.20
CA ASP A 75 13.57 6.80 -6.33
C ASP A 75 13.52 8.30 -6.74
N GLU A 76 14.70 8.91 -6.92
CA GLU A 76 14.85 10.30 -7.31
C GLU A 76 14.30 10.60 -8.73
N TYR A 77 14.21 9.58 -9.59
CA TYR A 77 13.69 9.63 -10.96
C TYR A 77 12.18 9.36 -11.05
N GLY A 78 11.55 8.94 -9.95
CA GLY A 78 10.13 8.62 -9.86
C GLY A 78 9.79 7.19 -10.26
N GLU A 79 10.77 6.29 -10.34
CA GLU A 79 10.52 4.86 -10.48
C GLU A 79 10.03 4.29 -9.14
N THR A 80 9.02 3.42 -9.18
CA THR A 80 8.44 2.80 -7.98
C THR A 80 9.28 1.61 -7.57
N ASP A 81 9.80 1.59 -6.34
CA ASP A 81 10.48 0.43 -5.75
C ASP A 81 9.50 -0.45 -4.98
N GLU A 82 8.66 0.18 -4.15
CA GLU A 82 7.67 -0.51 -3.34
C GLU A 82 6.31 0.18 -3.43
N ALA A 83 5.26 -0.64 -3.46
CA ALA A 83 3.88 -0.18 -3.41
C ALA A 83 3.13 -0.86 -2.26
N TYR A 84 2.42 -0.04 -1.50
CA TYR A 84 1.55 -0.46 -0.42
C TYR A 84 0.13 -0.08 -0.78
N SER A 85 -0.79 -1.04 -0.75
CA SER A 85 -2.19 -0.79 -1.09
C SER A 85 -3.13 -1.34 -0.03
N ALA A 86 -4.32 -0.76 0.11
CA ALA A 86 -5.34 -1.23 1.02
C ALA A 86 -6.73 -1.16 0.40
N LYS A 87 -7.50 -2.24 0.58
CA LYS A 87 -8.88 -2.36 0.12
C LYS A 87 -9.77 -2.92 1.21
N ALA A 88 -10.98 -2.38 1.33
CA ALA A 88 -11.98 -2.97 2.21
C ALA A 88 -12.36 -4.36 1.70
N LEU A 89 -12.45 -5.34 2.58
CA LEU A 89 -12.77 -6.73 2.25
C LEU A 89 -14.09 -6.84 1.48
N ASN A 90 -15.08 -6.01 1.82
CA ASN A 90 -16.39 -5.97 1.17
C ASN A 90 -16.38 -5.36 -0.24
N ASP A 91 -15.29 -4.67 -0.62
CA ASP A 91 -15.11 -4.10 -1.97
C ASP A 91 -14.26 -5.02 -2.87
N ILE A 92 -13.80 -6.16 -2.35
CA ILE A 92 -13.15 -7.19 -3.16
C ILE A 92 -14.23 -7.89 -4.00
N LYS A 93 -14.01 -7.92 -5.31
CA LYS A 93 -14.92 -8.56 -6.27
C LYS A 93 -14.66 -10.06 -6.29
N ASP A 94 -15.71 -10.84 -6.34
CA ASP A 94 -15.62 -12.26 -6.66
C ASP A 94 -15.11 -12.44 -8.10
N LEU A 95 -14.46 -13.58 -8.34
CA LEU A 95 -14.11 -13.99 -9.70
C LEU A 95 -15.39 -14.13 -10.52
N PRO A 96 -15.47 -13.55 -11.73
CA PRO A 96 -16.62 -13.75 -12.59
C PRO A 96 -16.78 -15.23 -12.94
N GLU A 97 -18.02 -15.74 -12.96
CA GLU A 97 -18.35 -17.15 -13.26
C GLU A 97 -17.78 -17.63 -14.61
N GLU A 98 -17.51 -16.73 -15.55
CA GLU A 98 -16.89 -17.04 -16.86
C GLU A 98 -15.42 -17.46 -16.76
N PHE A 99 -14.79 -17.31 -15.60
CA PHE A 99 -13.41 -17.73 -15.31
C PHE A 99 -13.32 -18.93 -14.35
N GLU A 100 -14.45 -19.49 -13.90
CA GLU A 100 -14.50 -20.70 -13.04
C GLU A 100 -14.52 -22.02 -13.84
#